data_AF-A0A972IV52-F1
#
_entry.id   AF-A0A972IV52-F1
#
_cell.length_a   1.000
_cell.length_b   1.000
_cell.length_c   1.000
_cell.angle_alpha   90.00
_cell.angle_beta   90.00
_cell.angle_gamma   90.00
#
_symmetry.space_group_name_H-M   'P 1'
#
loop_
_entity.id
_entity.type
_entity.pdbx_description
1 polymer ?
#
loop_
_entity_poly.entity_id
_entity_poly.type
_entity_poly.pdbx_seq_one_letter_code
_entity_poly.pdbx_strand_id
1 'polypeptide(L)' 'MFLHLGRNIVVCKSDIIAILDINSTLNSKVNKEFLEMCEEEGFVNEVISGKLRSFIIVGTVKNRNVS' A
#
# COMPACT_ATOMS: atom_id res chain seq x y z
N MET A 1 -15.89 0.81 -8.72
CA MET A 1 -15.00 1.72 -9.48
C MET A 1 -13.56 1.38 -9.14
N PHE A 2 -12.64 1.49 -10.10
CA PHE A 2 -11.21 1.17 -9.91
C PHE A 2 -10.35 2.43 -9.96
N LEU A 3 -9.26 2.44 -9.20
CA LEU A 3 -8.18 3.43 -9.30
C LEU A 3 -7.01 2.78 -10.06
N HIS A 4 -6.61 3.38 -11.17
CA HIS A 4 -5.46 2.94 -11.97
C HIS A 4 -4.18 3.60 -11.45
N LEU A 5 -3.21 2.78 -11.02
CA LEU A 5 -1.96 3.23 -10.38
C LEU A 5 -0.79 3.35 -11.37
N GLY A 6 -1.01 3.00 -12.64
CA GLY A 6 0.05 2.88 -13.65
C GLY A 6 0.54 1.44 -13.81
N ARG A 7 1.37 1.19 -14.82
CA ARG A 7 2.00 -0.12 -15.12
C ARG A 7 1.04 -1.31 -15.00
N ASN A 8 -0.18 -1.15 -15.51
CA ASN A 8 -1.26 -2.15 -15.50
C ASN A 8 -1.76 -2.58 -14.11
N ILE A 9 -1.53 -1.78 -13.08
CA ILE A 9 -2.04 -2.04 -11.73
C ILE A 9 -3.31 -1.21 -11.48
N VAL A 10 -4.35 -1.89 -11.02
CA VAL A 10 -5.62 -1.29 -10.61
C VAL A 10 -6.01 -1.80 -9.22
N VAL A 11 -6.63 -0.94 -8.43
CA VAL A 11 -7.20 -1.30 -7.12
C VAL A 11 -8.68 -0.93 -7.08
N CYS A 12 -9.50 -1.77 -6.45
CA CYS A 12 -10.91 -1.45 -6.20
C CYS A 12 -10.98 -0.24 -5.26
N LYS A 13 -11.74 0.79 -5.63
CA LYS A 13 -11.91 1.98 -4.78
C LYS A 13 -12.52 1.63 -3.40
N SER A 14 -13.35 0.60 -3.32
CA SER A 14 -13.94 0.10 -2.08
C SER A 14 -12.91 -0.42 -1.08
N ASP A 15 -11.75 -0.84 -1.57
CA ASP A 15 -10.74 -1.53 -0.77
C ASP A 15 -9.64 -0.56 -0.33
N ILE A 16 -9.64 0.68 -0.84
CA ILE A 16 -8.68 1.71 -0.45
C ILE A 16 -9.03 2.21 0.96
N ILE A 17 -8.10 2.01 1.89
CA ILE A 17 -8.19 2.53 3.26
C ILE A 17 -7.59 3.94 3.32
N ALA A 18 -6.40 4.13 2.72
CA ALA A 18 -5.69 5.40 2.75
C ALA A 18 -4.75 5.57 1.54
N ILE A 19 -4.53 6.83 1.15
CA ILE A 19 -3.48 7.26 0.21
C ILE A 19 -2.63 8.29 0.96
N LEU A 20 -1.35 8.01 1.15
CA LEU A 20 -0.49 8.77 2.06
C LEU A 20 0.78 9.25 1.33
N ASP A 21 1.19 10.49 1.57
CA ASP A 21 2.48 11.02 1.13
C ASP A 21 3.62 10.39 1.94
N ILE A 22 4.66 9.94 1.23
CA ILE A 22 5.76 9.21 1.87
C ILE A 22 6.60 10.12 2.76
N ASN A 23 6.85 11.37 2.34
CA ASN A 23 7.73 12.28 3.07
C ASN A 23 7.12 12.65 4.43
N SER A 24 5.83 12.97 4.44
CA SER A 24 5.08 13.32 5.64
C SER A 24 4.95 12.12 6.58
N THR A 25 4.72 10.92 6.02
CA THR A 25 4.57 9.68 6.79
C THR A 25 5.87 9.30 7.50
N LEU A 26 7.00 9.40 6.81
CA LEU A 26 8.31 9.05 7.37
C LEU A 26 8.80 10.03 8.45
N ASN A 27 8.13 11.15 8.70
CA ASN A 27 8.49 12.05 9.80
C ASN A 27 8.15 11.48 11.19
N SER A 28 7.21 10.54 11.26
CA SER A 28 6.83 9.87 12.52
C SER A 28 7.60 8.57 12.71
N LYS A 29 8.14 8.35 13.92
CA LYS A 29 8.80 7.10 14.30
C LYS A 29 7.85 5.90 14.19
N VAL A 30 6.63 6.04 14.70
CA VAL A 30 5.62 4.97 14.71
C VAL A 30 5.23 4.56 13.29
N ASN A 31 5.14 5.52 12.37
CA ASN A 31 4.79 5.22 10.98
C ASN A 31 5.93 4.54 10.23
N LYS A 32 7.19 4.88 10.54
CA LYS A 32 8.37 4.19 9.98
C LYS A 32 8.40 2.73 10.39
N GLU A 33 8.27 2.47 11.69
CA GLU A 33 8.24 1.09 12.24
C GLU A 33 7.10 0.27 11.62
N PHE A 34 5.93 0.87 11.41
CA PHE A 34 4.83 0.22 10.72
C PHE A 34 5.17 -0.16 9.27
N LEU A 35 5.82 0.73 8.51
CA LEU A 35 6.19 0.48 7.12
C LEU A 35 7.30 -0.57 7.01
N GLU A 36 8.29 -0.53 7.90
CA GLU A 36 9.36 -1.53 8.01
C GLU A 36 8.76 -2.92 8.28
N MET A 37 7.85 -3.04 9.25
CA MET A 37 7.12 -4.29 9.51
C MET A 37 6.34 -4.76 8.27
N CYS A 38 5.66 -3.87 7.55
CA CYS A 38 4.93 -4.24 6.34
C CYS A 38 5.87 -4.76 5.22
N GLU A 39 7.08 -4.22 5.13
CA GLU A 39 8.10 -4.68 4.19
C GLU A 39 8.64 -6.05 4.59
N GLU A 40 8.97 -6.24 5.88
CA GLU A 40 9.43 -7.52 6.45
C GLU A 40 8.41 -8.66 6.28
N GLU A 41 7.12 -8.37 6.49
CA GLU A 41 6.02 -9.34 6.33
C GLU A 41 5.62 -9.55 4.85
N GLY A 42 6.25 -8.84 3.91
CA GLY A 42 5.98 -8.97 2.47
C GLY A 42 4.62 -8.41 2.03
N PHE A 43 4.06 -7.45 2.79
CA PHE A 43 2.82 -6.76 2.42
C PHE A 43 3.03 -5.61 1.43
N VAL A 44 4.28 -5.16 1.25
CA VAL A 44 4.63 -4.09 0.32
C VAL A 44 4.80 -4.65 -1.09
N ASN A 45 4.04 -4.10 -2.04
CA ASN A 45 4.24 -4.33 -3.48
C ASN A 45 4.80 -3.06 -4.11
N GLU A 46 6.06 -3.09 -4.55
CA GLU A 46 6.67 -1.93 -5.22
C GLU A 46 6.20 -1.86 -6.68
N VAL A 47 5.39 -0.84 -6.98
CA VAL A 47 4.74 -0.68 -8.29
C VAL A 47 5.55 0.21 -9.25
N ILE A 48 6.52 0.97 -8.74
CA ILE A 48 7.20 2.01 -9.52
C ILE A 48 8.72 1.89 -9.36
N SER A 49 9.45 1.78 -10.47
CA SER A 49 10.90 1.90 -10.50
C SER A 49 11.32 3.38 -10.52
N GLY A 50 11.31 4.05 -9.36
CA GLY A 50 11.66 5.46 -9.27
C GLY A 50 11.30 6.07 -7.92
N LYS A 51 11.44 7.39 -7.80
CA LYS A 51 11.13 8.08 -6.53
C LYS A 51 9.65 7.95 -6.19
N LEU A 52 9.36 7.22 -5.11
CA LEU A 52 8.03 7.13 -4.53
C LEU A 52 7.62 8.50 -3.97
N ARG A 53 6.37 8.91 -4.25
CA ARG A 53 5.76 10.12 -3.67
C ARG A 53 4.68 9.77 -2.65
N SER A 54 3.95 8.70 -2.92
CA SER A 54 2.85 8.24 -2.07
C SER A 54 2.75 6.73 -2.11
N PHE A 55 2.12 6.15 -1.10
CA PHE A 55 1.73 4.75 -1.08
C PHE A 55 0.24 4.64 -0.74
N ILE A 56 -0.33 3.47 -0.99
CA ILE A 56 -1.75 3.18 -0.77
C ILE A 56 -1.85 2.00 0.18
N ILE A 57 -2.68 2.15 1.20
CA ILE A 57 -3.08 1.05 2.07
C ILE A 57 -4.40 0.51 1.54
N VAL A 58 -4.43 -0.78 1.24
CA VAL A 58 -5.63 -1.48 0.79
C VAL A 58 -6.03 -2.55 1.80
N GLY A 59 -7.32 -2.61 2.11
CA GLY A 59 -7.89 -3.70 2.89
C GLY A 59 -8.00 -4.92 2.00
N THR A 60 -7.30 -6.00 2.34
CA THR A 60 -7.52 -7.29 1.67
C THR A 60 -8.59 -8.06 2.42
N VAL A 61 -9.70 -8.38 1.75
CA VAL A 61 -10.58 -9.44 2.22
C VAL A 61 -9.88 -10.76 1.86
N LYS A 62 -9.11 -11.34 2.78
CA LYS A 62 -8.74 -12.76 2.65
C LYS A 62 -10.04 -13.55 2.71
N ASN A 63 -10.56 -13.97 1.56
CA ASN A 63 -11.53 -15.06 1.54
C ASN A 63 -10.84 -16.26 2.19
N ARG A 64 -11.15 -16.52 3.46
CA ARG A 64 -10.82 -17.78 4.15
C ARG A 64 -11.74 -18.86 3.58
N ASN A 65 -11.58 -19.18 2.30
CA ASN A 65 -12.05 -20.43 1.74
C ASN A 65 -10.80 -21.14 1.25
N VAL A 66 -10.11 -21.75 2.22
CA VAL A 66 -9.26 -22.90 1.94
C VAL A 66 -10.22 -24.00 1.52
N SER A 67 -10.12 -24.45 0.28
CA SER A 67 -10.67 -25.71 -0.22
C SER A 67 -9.53 -26.49 -0.84
#